data_AF-A0A7C8CR74-F1
#
_entry.id   AF-A0A7C8CR74-F1
#
_cell.length_a   1.000
_cell.length_b   1.000
_cell.length_c   1.000
_cell.angle_alpha   90.00
_cell.angle_beta   90.00
_cell.angle_gamma   90.00
#
_symmetry.space_group_name_H-M   'P 1'
#
loop_
_entity.id
_entity.type
_entity.pdbx_description
1 polymer ?
#
loop_
_entity_poly.entity_id
_entity_poly.type
_entity_poly.pdbx_seq_one_letter_code
_entity_poly.pdbx_strand_id
1 'polypeptide(L)'
;MNTRKSVLIGERDSVVGKSLSEKRWTIMAALLGTNMAYLLFQGIAQESNYQYWRQIGLVVLVASIPFQGIYFLIEAYVHEYSHRMEKRALVILNRLSIFCQIVSYGSIIGIAVIFYSFHWIIGATFLLSGLIAVVMVRLAMSQVSEFNLQEK
;
A
#
# COMPACT_ATOMS: atom_id res chain seq x y z
N MET A 1 -7.48 -4.73 41.69
CA MET A 1 -7.71 -3.55 40.81
C MET A 1 -6.86 -3.61 39.53
N ASN A 2 -6.77 -4.78 38.86
CA ASN A 2 -5.86 -5.00 37.72
C ASN A 2 -6.60 -5.39 36.42
N THR A 3 -7.78 -6.00 36.55
CA THR A 3 -8.59 -6.52 35.44
C THR A 3 -9.16 -5.44 34.52
N ARG A 4 -9.52 -4.25 35.05
CA ARG A 4 -9.98 -3.13 34.22
C ARG A 4 -8.87 -2.54 33.34
N LYS A 5 -7.62 -2.58 33.82
CA LYS A 5 -6.47 -2.03 33.08
C LYS A 5 -6.11 -2.93 31.90
N SER A 6 -6.13 -4.25 32.08
CA SER A 6 -5.90 -5.23 31.00
C SER A 6 -7.02 -5.25 29.95
N VAL A 7 -8.28 -5.08 30.36
CA VAL A 7 -9.42 -4.97 29.42
C VAL A 7 -9.34 -3.67 28.60
N LEU A 8 -9.04 -2.54 29.24
CA LEU A 8 -8.86 -1.27 28.54
C LEU A 8 -7.66 -1.26 27.58
N ILE A 9 -6.60 -2.04 27.86
CA ILE A 9 -5.45 -2.17 26.96
C ILE A 9 -5.83 -3.04 25.74
N GLY A 10 -6.50 -4.18 25.95
CA GLY A 10 -6.95 -5.04 24.84
C GLY A 10 -7.99 -4.37 23.92
N GLU A 11 -8.89 -3.57 24.48
CA GLU A 11 -9.84 -2.77 23.71
C GLU A 11 -9.11 -1.68 22.90
N ARG A 12 -8.12 -1.01 23.51
CA ARG A 12 -7.34 0.02 22.82
C ARG A 12 -6.49 -0.55 21.68
N ASP A 13 -5.86 -1.72 21.87
CA ASP A 13 -5.04 -2.38 20.85
C ASP A 13 -5.88 -2.86 19.66
N SER A 14 -7.09 -3.35 19.91
CA SER A 14 -8.02 -3.76 18.85
C SER A 14 -8.60 -2.57 18.07
N VAL A 15 -8.91 -1.46 18.75
CA VAL A 15 -9.36 -0.20 18.10
C VAL A 15 -8.23 0.41 17.26
N VAL A 16 -7.00 0.45 17.79
CA VAL A 16 -5.82 0.93 17.05
C VAL A 16 -5.54 0.04 15.83
N GLY A 17 -5.58 -1.28 16.00
CA GLY A 17 -5.40 -2.24 14.91
C GLY A 17 -6.43 -2.06 13.78
N LYS A 18 -7.71 -1.86 14.13
CA LYS A 18 -8.78 -1.59 13.16
C LYS A 18 -8.54 -0.28 12.39
N SER A 19 -8.17 0.79 13.09
CA SER A 19 -7.88 2.09 12.46
C SER A 19 -6.70 2.05 11.49
N LEU A 20 -5.67 1.24 11.79
CA LEU A 20 -4.52 1.06 10.91
C LEU A 20 -4.87 0.25 9.66
N SER A 21 -5.76 -0.76 9.77
CA SER A 21 -6.26 -1.50 8.61
C SER A 21 -7.08 -0.61 7.68
N GLU A 22 -7.96 0.22 8.24
CA GLU A 22 -8.78 1.17 7.46
C GLU A 22 -7.89 2.16 6.69
N LYS A 23 -6.84 2.70 7.33
CA LYS A 23 -5.86 3.57 6.65
C LYS A 23 -5.15 2.84 5.49
N ARG A 24 -4.69 1.60 5.71
CA ARG A 24 -4.05 0.78 4.65
C ARG A 24 -5.01 0.48 3.50
N TRP A 25 -6.26 0.18 3.82
CA TRP A 25 -7.33 -0.06 2.84
C TRP A 25 -7.60 1.16 1.96
N THR A 26 -7.72 2.36 2.56
CA THR A 26 -7.91 3.60 1.80
C THR A 26 -6.72 3.90 0.88
N ILE A 27 -5.48 3.68 1.35
CA ILE A 27 -4.28 3.87 0.53
C ILE A 27 -4.29 2.92 -0.68
N MET A 28 -4.65 1.66 -0.47
CA MET A 28 -4.76 0.70 -1.57
C MET A 28 -5.88 1.06 -2.55
N ALA A 29 -6.96 1.70 -2.09
CA ALA A 29 -8.07 2.10 -2.96
C ALA A 29 -7.66 3.23 -3.87
N ALA A 30 -6.96 4.22 -3.31
CA ALA A 30 -6.35 5.29 -4.07
C ALA A 30 -5.34 4.75 -5.09
N LEU A 31 -4.51 3.78 -4.71
CA LEU A 31 -3.52 3.17 -5.60
C LEU A 31 -4.18 2.39 -6.75
N LEU A 32 -5.19 1.57 -6.45
CA LEU A 32 -5.95 0.84 -7.47
C LEU A 32 -6.65 1.81 -8.44
N GLY A 33 -7.31 2.84 -7.92
CA GLY A 33 -7.94 3.88 -8.74
C GLY A 33 -6.93 4.61 -9.63
N THR A 34 -5.75 4.92 -9.10
CA THR A 34 -4.66 5.53 -9.86
C THR A 34 -4.20 4.59 -10.98
N ASN A 35 -3.91 3.32 -10.68
CA ASN A 35 -3.49 2.33 -11.67
C ASN A 35 -4.53 2.18 -12.80
N MET A 36 -5.82 2.13 -12.46
CA MET A 36 -6.90 2.04 -13.45
C MET A 36 -6.97 3.29 -14.33
N ALA A 37 -6.83 4.48 -13.76
CA ALA A 37 -6.79 5.72 -14.53
C ALA A 37 -5.60 5.73 -15.51
N TYR A 38 -4.41 5.33 -15.07
CA TYR A 38 -3.25 5.22 -15.95
C TYR A 38 -3.49 4.19 -17.06
N LEU A 39 -3.99 3.00 -16.74
CA LEU A 39 -4.28 1.98 -17.75
C LEU A 39 -5.29 2.46 -18.79
N LEU A 40 -6.33 3.18 -18.37
CA LEU A 40 -7.32 3.71 -19.29
C LEU A 40 -6.72 4.79 -20.21
N PHE A 41 -6.14 5.84 -19.66
CA PHE A 41 -5.63 6.96 -20.46
C PHE A 41 -4.37 6.60 -21.25
N GLN A 42 -3.44 5.90 -20.61
CA GLN A 42 -2.20 5.49 -21.26
C GLN A 42 -2.40 4.27 -22.17
N GLY A 43 -3.41 3.44 -21.93
CA GLY A 43 -3.80 2.38 -22.86
C GLY A 43 -4.30 2.95 -24.19
N ILE A 44 -5.22 3.92 -24.15
CA ILE A 44 -5.71 4.62 -25.35
C ILE A 44 -4.55 5.36 -26.05
N ALA A 45 -3.71 6.04 -25.28
CA ALA A 45 -2.57 6.76 -25.83
C ALA A 45 -1.52 5.80 -26.44
N GLN A 46 -1.42 4.57 -25.94
CA GLN A 46 -0.53 3.52 -26.45
C GLN A 46 -1.04 2.88 -27.74
N GLU A 47 -2.35 2.70 -27.86
CA GLU A 47 -2.99 2.23 -29.10
C GLU A 47 -2.81 3.24 -30.23
N SER A 48 -2.97 4.53 -29.93
CA SER A 48 -2.81 5.61 -30.92
C SER A 48 -1.36 5.89 -31.30
N ASN A 49 -0.42 5.77 -30.35
CA ASN A 49 1.01 5.93 -30.60
C ASN A 49 1.79 4.88 -29.82
N TYR A 50 2.50 3.98 -30.49
CA TYR A 50 3.25 2.97 -29.75
C TYR A 50 4.50 3.57 -29.10
N GLN A 51 4.63 3.42 -27.78
CA GLN A 51 5.87 3.69 -27.04
C GLN A 51 6.28 2.50 -26.18
N TYR A 52 7.54 2.09 -26.31
CA TYR A 52 8.07 0.91 -25.63
C TYR A 52 8.04 1.04 -24.10
N TRP A 53 8.53 2.16 -23.55
CA TRP A 53 8.56 2.39 -22.11
C TRP A 53 7.17 2.41 -21.49
N ARG A 54 6.21 3.07 -22.15
CA ARG A 54 4.81 3.03 -21.73
C ARG A 54 4.24 1.61 -21.73
N GLN A 55 4.55 0.77 -22.72
CA GLN A 55 4.10 -0.63 -22.72
C GLN A 55 4.57 -1.39 -21.48
N ILE A 56 5.87 -1.26 -21.14
CA ILE A 56 6.43 -1.93 -19.95
C ILE A 56 5.70 -1.47 -18.70
N GLY A 57 5.50 -0.15 -18.55
CA GLY A 57 4.78 0.40 -17.41
C GLY A 57 3.34 -0.13 -17.32
N LEU A 58 2.60 -0.14 -18.42
CA LEU A 58 1.24 -0.70 -18.49
C LEU A 58 1.21 -2.18 -18.10
N VAL A 59 2.15 -2.99 -18.58
CA VAL A 59 2.25 -4.42 -18.23
C VAL A 59 2.45 -4.61 -16.72
N VAL A 60 3.31 -3.80 -16.09
CA VAL A 60 3.52 -3.84 -14.64
C VAL A 60 2.23 -3.46 -13.88
N LEU A 61 1.50 -2.46 -14.36
CA LEU A 61 0.21 -2.07 -13.76
C LEU A 61 -0.83 -3.19 -13.88
N VAL A 62 -1.02 -3.76 -15.07
CA VAL A 62 -1.95 -4.89 -15.29
C VAL A 62 -1.60 -6.09 -14.42
N ALA A 63 -0.31 -6.43 -14.32
CA ALA A 63 0.15 -7.54 -13.50
C ALA A 63 -0.13 -7.34 -12.00
N SER A 64 -0.19 -6.08 -11.54
CA SER A 64 -0.40 -5.74 -10.12
C SER A 64 -1.89 -5.72 -9.71
N ILE A 65 -2.80 -5.47 -10.64
CA ILE A 65 -4.25 -5.39 -10.38
C ILE A 65 -4.85 -6.63 -9.72
N PRO A 66 -4.60 -7.88 -10.18
CA PRO A 66 -5.21 -9.05 -9.54
C PRO A 66 -4.81 -9.15 -8.07
N PHE A 67 -3.58 -8.80 -7.72
CA PHE A 67 -3.14 -8.73 -6.32
C PHE A 67 -3.89 -7.63 -5.56
N GLN A 68 -4.05 -6.44 -6.14
CA GLN A 68 -4.83 -5.38 -5.48
C GLN A 68 -6.29 -5.84 -5.22
N GLY A 69 -6.92 -6.52 -6.17
CA GLY A 69 -8.27 -7.06 -6.02
C GLY A 69 -8.38 -8.13 -4.93
N ILE A 70 -7.42 -9.06 -4.85
CA ILE A 70 -7.39 -10.07 -3.79
C ILE A 70 -7.16 -9.44 -2.42
N TYR A 71 -6.29 -8.43 -2.32
CA TYR A 71 -6.11 -7.66 -1.07
C TYR A 71 -7.44 -7.05 -0.61
N PHE A 72 -8.18 -6.42 -1.53
CA PHE A 72 -9.51 -5.86 -1.23
C PHE A 72 -10.48 -6.90 -0.70
N LEU A 73 -10.54 -8.06 -1.36
CA LEU A 73 -11.43 -9.15 -0.96
C LEU A 73 -11.08 -9.68 0.43
N ILE A 74 -9.79 -9.87 0.72
CA ILE A 74 -9.34 -10.35 2.04
C ILE A 74 -9.70 -9.34 3.13
N GLU A 75 -9.37 -8.06 2.94
CA GLU A 75 -9.66 -7.03 3.95
C GLU A 75 -11.17 -6.83 4.14
N ALA A 76 -11.98 -6.85 3.06
CA ALA A 76 -13.44 -6.80 3.17
C ALA A 76 -14.00 -8.00 3.94
N TYR A 77 -13.49 -9.20 3.65
CA TYR A 77 -13.90 -10.43 4.34
C TYR A 77 -13.51 -10.41 5.83
N VAL A 78 -12.29 -9.98 6.15
CA VAL A 78 -11.82 -9.83 7.53
C VAL A 78 -12.67 -8.77 8.25
N HIS A 79 -12.96 -7.64 7.62
CA HIS A 79 -13.78 -6.59 8.22
C HIS A 79 -15.19 -7.10 8.56
N GLU A 80 -15.84 -7.79 7.63
CA GLU A 80 -17.22 -8.28 7.77
C GLU A 80 -17.32 -9.45 8.78
N TYR A 81 -16.39 -10.40 8.71
CA TYR A 81 -16.49 -11.67 9.44
C TYR A 81 -15.53 -11.82 10.62
N SER A 82 -14.75 -10.78 10.97
CA SER A 82 -13.73 -10.83 12.06
C SER A 82 -14.23 -11.46 13.37
N HIS A 83 -15.48 -11.19 13.76
CA HIS A 83 -16.08 -11.68 15.00
C HIS A 83 -16.45 -13.19 14.98
N ARG A 84 -16.58 -13.79 13.79
CA ARG A 84 -16.99 -15.19 13.59
C ARG A 84 -15.84 -16.10 13.14
N MET A 85 -14.66 -15.54 12.88
CA MET A 85 -13.53 -16.27 12.32
C MET A 85 -12.62 -16.87 13.40
N GLU A 86 -12.16 -18.09 13.16
CA GLU A 86 -11.13 -18.71 13.98
C GLU A 86 -9.84 -17.89 13.88
N LYS A 87 -9.19 -17.65 15.03
CA LYS A 87 -7.93 -16.88 15.11
C LYS A 87 -6.86 -17.40 14.16
N ARG A 88 -6.79 -18.71 13.92
CA ARG A 88 -5.84 -19.34 12.99
C ARG A 88 -6.09 -18.93 11.53
N ALA A 89 -7.35 -18.85 11.09
CA ALA A 89 -7.71 -18.42 9.74
C ALA A 89 -7.36 -16.93 9.52
N LEU A 90 -7.62 -16.08 10.51
CA LEU A 90 -7.28 -14.65 10.45
C LEU A 90 -5.76 -14.43 10.28
N VAL A 91 -4.92 -15.21 10.95
CA VAL A 91 -3.46 -15.11 10.80
C VAL A 91 -3.01 -15.48 9.39
N ILE A 92 -3.59 -16.53 8.80
CA ILE A 92 -3.28 -16.96 7.43
C ILE A 92 -3.71 -15.88 6.42
N LEU A 93 -4.94 -15.36 6.55
CA LEU A 93 -5.46 -14.29 5.68
C LEU A 93 -4.62 -13.02 5.80
N ASN A 94 -4.23 -12.61 7.01
CA ASN A 94 -3.40 -11.42 7.21
C ASN A 94 -2.01 -11.59 6.56
N ARG A 95 -1.41 -12.78 6.68
CA ARG A 95 -0.12 -13.06 6.01
C ARG A 95 -0.23 -12.97 4.49
N LEU A 96 -1.33 -13.48 3.93
CA LEU A 96 -1.62 -13.38 2.50
C LEU A 96 -1.86 -11.92 2.08
N SER A 97 -2.64 -11.15 2.87
CA SER A 97 -2.88 -9.72 2.66
C SER A 97 -1.56 -8.93 2.60
N ILE A 98 -0.62 -9.17 3.52
CA ILE A 98 0.69 -8.52 3.53
C ILE A 98 1.50 -8.82 2.26
N PHE A 99 1.52 -10.08 1.82
CA PHE A 99 2.20 -10.45 0.56
C PHE A 99 1.59 -9.72 -0.63
N CYS A 100 0.26 -9.73 -0.70
CA CYS A 100 -0.51 -9.02 -1.70
C CYS A 100 -0.21 -7.51 -1.70
N GLN A 101 -0.05 -6.95 -0.50
CA GLN A 101 0.25 -5.55 -0.29
C GLN A 101 1.62 -5.17 -0.86
N ILE A 102 2.63 -6.01 -0.64
CA ILE A 102 3.99 -5.79 -1.16
C ILE A 102 3.98 -5.79 -2.69
N VAL A 103 3.36 -6.79 -3.31
CA VAL A 103 3.26 -6.88 -4.78
C VAL A 103 2.48 -5.68 -5.34
N SER A 104 1.38 -5.31 -4.67
CA SER A 104 0.54 -4.17 -5.06
C SER A 104 1.29 -2.84 -5.03
N TYR A 105 2.14 -2.59 -4.02
CA TYR A 105 2.97 -1.38 -3.98
C TYR A 105 4.06 -1.38 -5.06
N GLY A 106 4.45 -2.55 -5.57
CA GLY A 106 5.32 -2.67 -6.74
C GLY A 106 4.77 -1.95 -7.97
N SER A 107 3.45 -1.73 -8.07
CA SER A 107 2.84 -1.02 -9.20
C SER A 107 3.33 0.42 -9.37
N ILE A 108 3.84 1.04 -8.30
CA ILE A 108 4.42 2.39 -8.33
C ILE A 108 5.61 2.44 -9.30
N ILE A 109 6.35 1.33 -9.45
CA ILE A 109 7.44 1.22 -10.44
C ILE A 109 6.87 1.35 -11.86
N GLY A 110 5.71 0.74 -12.13
CA GLY A 110 5.02 0.87 -13.42
C GLY A 110 4.66 2.33 -13.72
N ILE A 111 4.15 3.07 -12.73
CA ILE A 111 3.86 4.51 -12.87
C ILE A 111 5.15 5.30 -13.16
N ALA A 112 6.24 5.02 -12.43
CA ALA A 112 7.52 5.68 -12.64
C ALA A 112 8.07 5.44 -14.06
N VAL A 113 7.93 4.22 -14.58
CA VAL A 113 8.33 3.86 -15.95
C VAL A 113 7.48 4.61 -16.99
N ILE A 114 6.17 4.73 -16.78
CA ILE A 114 5.29 5.53 -17.66
C ILE A 114 5.75 6.99 -17.70
N PHE A 115 6.11 7.58 -16.55
CA PHE A 115 6.60 8.97 -16.50
C PHE A 115 7.90 9.18 -17.29
N TYR A 116 8.75 8.15 -17.34
CA TYR A 116 9.96 8.20 -18.17
C TYR A 116 9.64 8.27 -19.67
N SER A 117 8.49 7.74 -20.09
CA SER A 117 8.01 7.80 -21.47
C SER A 117 7.64 9.23 -21.90
N PHE A 118 7.23 10.10 -20.98
CA PHE A 118 6.91 11.50 -21.30
C PHE A 118 8.17 12.34 -21.47
N HIS A 119 9.00 12.38 -20.44
CA HIS A 119 10.27 13.09 -20.44
C HIS A 119 11.15 12.59 -19.30
N TRP A 120 12.45 12.41 -19.56
CA TRP A 120 13.39 11.86 -18.60
C TRP A 120 13.44 12.65 -17.27
N ILE A 121 13.30 13.99 -17.33
CA ILE A 121 13.28 14.87 -16.13
C ILE A 121 12.08 14.58 -15.23
N ILE A 122 10.91 14.27 -15.81
CA ILE A 122 9.69 14.02 -15.03
C ILE A 122 9.87 12.73 -14.23
N GLY A 123 10.35 11.66 -14.89
CA GLY A 123 10.69 10.40 -14.23
C GLY A 123 11.76 10.56 -13.14
N ALA A 124 12.84 11.31 -13.44
CA ALA A 124 13.91 11.56 -12.47
C ALA A 124 13.43 12.35 -11.24
N THR A 125 12.58 13.36 -11.44
CA THR A 125 12.02 14.17 -10.34
C THR A 125 11.09 13.33 -9.45
N PHE A 126 10.30 12.43 -10.05
CA PHE A 126 9.46 11.50 -9.30
C PHE A 126 10.31 10.54 -8.43
N LEU A 127 11.36 9.96 -9.00
CA LEU A 127 12.27 9.08 -8.25
C LEU A 127 12.99 9.83 -7.12
N LEU A 128 13.50 11.04 -7.40
CA LEU A 128 14.19 11.85 -6.41
C LEU A 128 13.26 12.25 -5.26
N SER A 129 12.03 12.70 -5.57
CA SER A 129 11.05 13.05 -4.55
C SER A 129 10.63 11.84 -3.70
N GLY A 130 10.45 10.67 -4.32
CA GLY A 130 10.20 9.42 -3.60
C GLY A 130 11.34 9.04 -2.66
N LEU A 131 12.59 9.16 -3.10
CA LEU A 131 13.76 8.88 -2.27
C LEU A 131 13.85 9.82 -1.06
N ILE A 132 13.64 11.13 -1.29
CA ILE A 132 13.62 12.13 -0.22
C ILE A 132 12.51 11.80 0.79
N ALA A 133 11.31 11.43 0.34
CA ALA A 133 10.21 11.04 1.22
C ALA A 133 10.57 9.83 2.10
N VAL A 134 11.21 8.80 1.52
CA VAL A 134 11.67 7.63 2.28
C VAL A 134 12.71 8.03 3.34
N VAL A 135 13.67 8.88 2.98
CA VAL A 135 14.66 9.40 3.92
C VAL A 135 13.99 10.18 5.05
N MET A 136 13.04 11.06 4.74
CA MET A 136 12.29 11.81 5.77
C MET A 136 11.56 10.88 6.74
N VAL A 137 10.87 9.84 6.25
CA VAL A 137 10.21 8.87 7.12
C VAL A 137 11.21 8.16 8.03
N ARG A 138 12.37 7.77 7.49
CA ARG A 138 13.43 7.12 8.29
C ARG A 138 13.97 8.05 9.37
N LEU A 139 14.23 9.32 9.05
CA LEU A 139 14.69 10.32 10.01
C LEU A 139 13.65 10.63 11.09
N ALA A 140 12.38 10.71 10.72
CA ALA A 140 11.30 10.91 11.69
C ALA A 140 11.21 9.72 12.67
N MET A 141 11.31 8.50 12.16
CA MET A 141 11.27 7.29 13.01
C MET A 141 12.52 7.16 13.90
N SER A 142 13.71 7.57 13.42
CA SER A 142 14.92 7.55 14.25
C SER A 142 14.83 8.56 15.40
N GLN A 143 14.29 9.76 15.18
CA GLN A 143 14.06 10.75 16.24
C GLN A 143 13.12 10.22 17.32
N VAL A 144 12.05 9.51 16.93
CA VAL A 144 11.12 8.87 17.88
C VAL A 144 11.85 7.79 18.70
N SER A 145 12.74 7.02 18.09
CA SER A 145 13.50 6.00 18.82
C SER A 145 14.50 6.58 19.82
N GLU A 146 15.13 7.71 19.51
CA GLU A 146 16.04 8.40 20.43
C GLU A 146 15.29 9.06 21.59
N PHE A 147 14.13 9.65 21.33
CA PHE A 147 13.29 10.23 22.38
C PHE A 147 12.85 9.19 23.42
N ASN A 148 12.44 7.99 22.99
CA ASN A 148 12.04 6.90 23.89
C ASN A 148 13.19 6.33 24.74
N LEU A 149 14.46 6.56 24.37
CA LEU A 149 15.63 6.13 25.15
C LEU A 149 16.04 7.15 26.21
N GLN A 150 15.61 8.42 26.10
CA GLN A 150 15.87 9.47 27.07
C GLN A 150 14.85 9.49 28.23
N GLU A 151 13.68 8.87 28.04
CA GLU A 151 12.60 8.77 29.05
C GLU A 151 12.74 7.53 29.96
N LYS A 152 13.79 6.71 29.78
CA LYS A 152 14.01 5.47 30.54
C LYS A 152 15.25 5.57 31.41
#